data_AF-K1RQU5-F1
#
_entry.id   AF-K1RQU5-F1
#
_cell.length_a   1.000
_cell.length_b   1.000
_cell.length_c   1.000
_cell.angle_alpha   90.00
_cell.angle_beta   90.00
_cell.angle_gamma   90.00
#
_symmetry.space_group_name_H-M   'P 1'
#
loop_
_entity.id
_entity.type
_entity.pdbx_description
1 polymer ?
#
loop_
_entity_poly.entity_id
_entity_poly.type
_entity_poly.pdbx_seq_one_letter_code
_entity_poly.pdbx_strand_id
1 'polypeptide(L)'
;VLPLTSNTNLSPDLGTRHRAGIGMSEHSDAVIVIVSEETGGISIAVDGMLKRRLSPDTFEAILRSELVPAEEQQRRRWDIIVDFVKKLNPLRREKQHEQKRRRYNKIVSSKAFWIIISLLASFLLWTYIMSTEETTIEMTFSNVKVVYQGADDLRATRGLIVTGADADTVSVRLKGTRRVLGNLSSADLSAVIDVSGISQAREMQVSYSLQYPTNVDKSSITVLSKSPETI
;
A
#
# COMPACT_ATOMS: atom_id res chain seq x y z
N VAL A 1 -19.40 24.57 38.67
CA VAL A 1 -19.15 23.15 39.01
C VAL A 1 -18.79 22.43 37.72
N LEU A 2 -17.77 21.56 37.71
CA LEU A 2 -17.34 20.81 36.52
C LEU A 2 -17.98 19.41 36.51
N PRO A 3 -18.24 18.82 35.33
CA PRO A 3 -18.77 17.46 35.23
C PRO A 3 -17.75 16.43 35.72
N LEU A 4 -18.21 15.42 36.44
CA LEU A 4 -17.38 14.27 36.84
C LEU A 4 -17.47 13.19 35.76
N THR A 5 -16.34 12.55 35.45
CA THR A 5 -16.31 11.37 34.58
C THR A 5 -17.16 10.23 35.15
N SER A 6 -17.89 9.55 34.27
CA SER A 6 -18.67 8.35 34.60
C SER A 6 -17.86 7.06 34.44
N ASN A 7 -16.58 7.16 34.07
CA ASN A 7 -15.72 6.01 33.81
C ASN A 7 -15.36 5.29 35.12
N THR A 8 -15.79 4.02 35.22
CA THR A 8 -15.55 3.16 36.39
C THR A 8 -14.18 2.46 36.35
N ASN A 9 -13.49 2.46 35.21
CA ASN A 9 -12.16 1.85 35.04
C ASN A 9 -11.01 2.76 35.51
N LEU A 10 -11.30 3.68 36.43
CA LEU A 10 -10.34 4.62 36.97
C LEU A 10 -9.84 4.16 38.33
N SER A 11 -8.58 4.45 38.60
CA SER A 11 -7.96 4.09 39.88
C SER A 11 -8.74 4.68 41.07
N PRO A 12 -9.01 3.91 42.13
CA PRO A 12 -9.83 4.34 43.26
C PRO A 12 -9.21 5.48 44.08
N ASP A 13 -7.90 5.69 43.95
CA ASP A 13 -7.14 6.78 44.56
C ASP A 13 -7.38 8.16 43.89
N LEU A 14 -8.21 8.23 42.83
CA LEU A 14 -8.56 9.49 42.20
C LEU A 14 -9.65 10.24 42.97
N GLY A 15 -9.24 11.31 43.63
CA GLY A 15 -10.14 12.28 44.26
C GLY A 15 -11.02 13.04 43.26
N THR A 16 -11.96 13.84 43.79
CA THR A 16 -12.98 14.55 43.01
C THR A 16 -12.39 15.50 41.95
N ARG A 17 -11.27 16.16 42.23
CA ARG A 17 -10.58 17.05 41.26
C ARG A 17 -10.10 16.30 40.02
N HIS A 18 -9.58 15.09 40.19
CA HIS A 18 -9.14 14.25 39.07
C HIS A 18 -10.33 13.83 38.22
N ARG A 19 -11.42 13.40 38.86
CA ARG A 19 -12.66 12.99 38.19
C ARG A 19 -13.33 14.15 37.46
N ALA A 20 -13.29 15.35 38.03
CA ALA A 20 -13.78 16.57 37.41
C ALA A 20 -12.93 17.00 36.20
N GLY A 21 -11.61 16.88 36.29
CA GLY A 21 -10.72 17.19 35.17
C GLY A 21 -10.90 16.22 34.02
N ILE A 22 -11.02 14.92 34.28
CA ILE A 22 -11.34 13.92 33.26
C ILE A 22 -12.69 14.24 32.62
N GLY A 23 -13.74 14.42 33.42
CA GLY A 23 -15.09 14.69 32.91
C GLY A 23 -15.15 15.96 32.06
N MET A 24 -14.40 17.01 32.42
CA MET A 24 -14.33 18.21 31.59
C MET A 24 -13.61 17.96 30.26
N SER A 25 -12.51 17.18 30.26
CA SER A 25 -11.79 16.80 29.03
C SER A 25 -12.53 15.79 28.15
N GLU A 26 -13.53 15.07 28.68
CA GLU A 26 -14.41 14.20 27.89
C GLU A 26 -15.43 15.02 27.08
N HIS A 27 -15.82 16.18 27.60
CA HIS A 27 -16.85 17.05 27.02
C HIS A 27 -16.29 18.31 26.32
N SER A 28 -14.97 18.48 26.27
CA SER A 28 -14.31 19.61 25.62
C SER A 28 -12.88 19.28 25.21
N ASP A 29 -12.32 20.07 24.31
CA ASP A 29 -10.91 20.07 23.89
C ASP A 29 -9.98 20.79 24.89
N ALA A 30 -10.48 21.09 26.10
CA ALA A 30 -9.72 21.81 27.10
C ALA A 30 -8.56 20.97 27.64
N VAL A 31 -7.42 21.63 27.87
CA VAL A 31 -6.28 21.07 28.61
C VAL A 31 -6.45 21.40 30.09
N ILE A 32 -6.70 20.38 30.92
CA ILE A 32 -6.93 20.57 32.37
C ILE A 32 -5.71 20.13 33.16
N VAL A 33 -5.13 21.06 33.93
CA VAL A 33 -4.04 20.78 34.87
C VAL A 33 -4.61 20.55 36.26
N ILE A 34 -4.15 19.49 36.93
CA ILE A 34 -4.65 19.05 38.23
C ILE A 34 -3.45 18.85 39.17
N VAL A 35 -3.49 19.48 40.33
CA VAL A 35 -2.51 19.28 41.41
C VAL A 35 -3.18 18.48 42.52
N SER A 36 -2.59 17.33 42.86
CA SER A 36 -3.07 16.48 43.95
C SER A 36 -2.82 17.16 45.30
N GLU A 37 -3.87 17.35 46.08
CA GLU A 37 -3.80 17.89 47.44
C GLU A 37 -3.08 16.94 48.41
N GLU A 38 -3.22 15.64 48.21
CA GLU A 38 -2.65 14.61 49.08
C GLU A 38 -1.16 14.37 48.80
N THR A 39 -0.75 14.42 47.54
CA THR A 39 0.61 14.00 47.12
C THR A 39 1.44 15.13 46.52
N GLY A 40 0.84 16.30 46.26
CA GLY A 40 1.48 17.39 45.52
C GLY A 40 1.77 17.09 44.05
N GLY A 41 1.45 15.88 43.57
CA GLY A 41 1.74 15.46 42.20
C GLY A 41 0.90 16.20 41.15
N ILE A 42 1.55 16.57 40.05
CA ILE A 42 0.91 17.25 38.91
C ILE A 42 0.41 16.20 37.91
N SER A 43 -0.81 16.38 37.43
CA SER A 43 -1.46 15.57 36.41
C SER A 43 -2.10 16.47 35.36
N ILE A 44 -2.26 15.95 34.14
CA ILE A 44 -2.95 16.62 33.03
C ILE A 44 -4.07 15.71 32.52
N ALA A 45 -5.26 16.27 32.29
CA ALA A 45 -6.36 15.62 31.60
C ALA A 45 -6.63 16.31 30.24
N VAL A 46 -6.62 15.53 29.16
CA VAL A 46 -6.88 15.95 27.76
C VAL A 46 -7.56 14.78 27.05
N ASP A 47 -8.60 15.06 26.25
CA ASP A 47 -9.36 14.04 25.49
C ASP A 47 -9.81 12.84 26.34
N GLY A 48 -10.28 13.11 27.56
CA GLY A 48 -10.73 12.08 28.50
C GLY A 48 -9.62 11.20 29.09
N MET A 49 -8.34 11.47 28.77
CA MET A 49 -7.19 10.73 29.29
C MET A 49 -6.48 11.50 30.40
N LEU A 50 -6.19 10.82 31.52
CA LEU A 50 -5.43 11.39 32.63
C LEU A 50 -3.98 10.90 32.64
N LYS A 51 -3.03 11.81 32.43
CA LYS A 51 -1.60 11.57 32.62
C LYS A 51 -1.20 12.00 34.04
N ARG A 52 -0.76 11.06 34.87
CA ARG A 52 -0.49 11.26 36.31
C ARG A 52 1.00 11.38 36.62
N ARG A 53 1.33 12.04 37.74
CA ARG A 53 2.69 12.14 38.30
C ARG A 53 3.72 12.60 37.26
N LEU A 54 3.40 13.69 36.58
CA LEU A 54 4.27 14.25 35.55
C LEU A 54 5.48 14.93 36.22
N SER A 55 6.68 14.68 35.67
CA SER A 55 7.84 15.50 35.98
C SER A 55 7.67 16.91 35.39
N PRO A 56 8.32 17.95 35.95
CA PRO A 56 8.26 19.31 35.40
C PRO A 56 8.56 19.37 33.89
N ASP A 57 9.58 18.64 33.45
CA ASP A 57 9.98 18.59 32.03
C ASP A 57 8.90 17.96 31.14
N THR A 58 8.28 16.87 31.61
CA THR A 58 7.23 16.17 30.86
C THR A 58 5.95 17.00 30.82
N PHE A 59 5.62 17.65 31.94
CA PHE A 59 4.50 18.58 32.06
C PHE A 59 4.65 19.75 31.08
N GLU A 60 5.82 20.38 31.05
CA GLU A 60 6.12 21.46 30.11
C GLU A 60 6.03 20.99 28.65
N ALA A 61 6.60 19.82 28.33
CA ALA A 61 6.56 19.28 26.98
C ALA A 61 5.13 19.05 26.49
N ILE A 62 4.26 18.49 27.34
CA ILE A 62 2.84 18.26 27.02
C ILE A 62 2.11 19.60 26.85
N LEU A 63 2.27 20.56 27.75
CA LEU A 63 1.62 21.87 27.61
C LEU A 63 2.07 22.59 26.34
N ARG A 64 3.36 22.50 26.00
CA ARG A 64 3.88 23.09 24.77
C ARG A 64 3.32 22.41 23.52
N SER A 65 3.14 21.09 23.53
CA SER A 65 2.58 20.40 22.37
C SER A 65 1.10 20.71 22.16
N GLU A 66 0.33 20.85 23.24
CA GLU A 66 -1.11 21.09 23.14
C GLU A 66 -1.46 22.58 22.92
N LEU A 67 -0.72 23.51 23.52
CA LEU A 67 -1.09 24.93 23.54
C LEU A 67 -0.34 25.79 22.50
N VAL A 68 0.81 25.32 21.99
CA VAL A 68 1.59 26.10 21.01
C VAL A 68 1.19 25.66 19.60
N PRO A 69 0.76 26.59 18.72
CA PRO A 69 0.40 26.24 17.35
C PRO A 69 1.61 25.64 16.61
N ALA A 70 1.33 24.59 15.83
CA ALA A 70 2.35 23.77 15.14
C ALA A 70 3.36 24.58 14.29
N GLU A 71 2.98 25.79 13.85
CA GLU A 71 3.83 26.70 13.07
C GLU A 71 5.09 27.16 13.84
N GLU A 72 5.00 27.40 15.15
CA GLU A 72 6.16 27.78 15.96
C GLU A 72 7.05 26.58 16.31
N GLN A 73 6.44 25.41 16.49
CA GLN A 73 7.14 24.18 16.84
C GLN A 73 7.99 23.67 15.68
N GLN A 74 7.50 23.82 14.44
CA GLN A 74 8.27 23.52 13.24
C GLN A 74 9.48 24.45 13.10
N ARG A 75 9.30 25.78 13.30
CA ARG A 75 10.41 26.75 13.26
C ARG A 75 11.51 26.42 14.28
N ARG A 76 11.16 26.10 15.53
CA ARG A 76 12.15 25.74 16.56
C ARG A 76 12.87 24.42 16.29
N ARG A 77 12.18 23.41 15.76
CA ARG A 77 12.82 22.14 15.36
C ARG A 77 13.84 22.38 14.23
N TRP A 78 13.52 23.26 13.28
CA TRP A 78 14.46 23.71 12.26
C TRP A 78 15.67 24.44 12.86
N ASP A 79 15.47 25.29 13.86
CA ASP A 79 16.57 26.00 14.53
C ASP A 79 17.54 25.04 15.25
N ILE A 80 17.01 24.01 15.93
CA ILE A 80 17.81 22.96 16.59
C ILE A 80 18.63 22.16 15.57
N ILE A 81 18.04 21.78 14.44
CA ILE A 81 18.74 21.06 13.37
C ILE A 81 19.82 21.97 12.76
N VAL A 82 19.53 23.25 12.55
CA VAL A 82 20.50 24.23 12.04
C VAL A 82 21.68 24.37 13.01
N ASP A 83 21.44 24.45 14.31
CA ASP A 83 22.50 24.59 15.31
C ASP A 83 23.30 23.30 15.52
N PHE A 84 22.66 22.15 15.41
CA PHE A 84 23.34 20.85 15.40
C PHE A 84 24.22 20.68 14.16
N VAL A 85 23.73 21.04 12.97
CA VAL A 85 24.51 21.04 11.72
C VAL A 85 25.68 22.02 11.80
N LYS A 86 25.51 23.18 12.44
CA LYS A 86 26.61 24.11 12.74
C LYS A 86 27.65 23.50 13.70
N LYS A 87 27.21 22.73 14.69
CA LYS A 87 28.07 22.11 15.72
C LYS A 87 28.82 20.87 15.21
N LEU A 88 28.21 20.11 14.30
CA LEU A 88 28.78 18.91 13.65
C LEU A 88 29.79 19.22 12.54
N ASN A 89 29.94 20.49 12.15
CA ASN A 89 30.97 20.90 11.23
C ASN A 89 32.07 21.69 11.98
N PRO A 90 32.99 21.02 12.69
CA PRO A 90 34.07 21.70 13.42
C PRO A 90 35.17 22.25 12.49
N LEU A 91 35.07 22.06 11.18
CA LEU A 91 36.03 22.64 10.24
C LEU A 91 35.51 23.96 9.69
N ARG A 92 36.09 25.05 10.24
CA ARG A 92 37.08 25.87 9.52
C ARG A 92 37.04 27.31 10.05
N ARG A 93 37.73 27.54 11.17
CA ARG A 93 38.46 28.80 11.35
C ARG A 93 39.57 28.80 10.30
N GLU A 94 39.28 29.34 9.13
CA GLU A 94 40.23 30.23 8.44
C GLU A 94 39.59 30.84 7.20
N LYS A 95 39.98 32.11 7.01
CA LYS A 95 39.50 33.09 6.06
C LYS A 95 39.65 32.55 4.64
N GLN A 96 38.54 32.31 3.91
CA GLN A 96 38.44 32.49 2.44
C GLN A 96 37.08 32.10 1.78
N HIS A 97 36.02 31.69 2.50
CA HIS A 97 34.77 31.25 1.85
C HIS A 97 33.51 32.03 2.23
N GLU A 98 33.55 33.36 2.17
CA GLU A 98 32.35 34.18 2.39
C GLU A 98 31.43 34.23 1.15
N GLN A 99 31.98 34.19 -0.07
CA GLN A 99 31.18 34.32 -1.30
C GLN A 99 30.38 33.04 -1.65
N LYS A 100 31.00 31.85 -1.56
CA LYS A 100 30.32 30.59 -1.87
C LYS A 100 29.20 30.26 -0.88
N ARG A 101 29.37 30.57 0.42
CA ARG A 101 28.34 30.40 1.45
C ARG A 101 27.14 31.33 1.28
N ARG A 102 27.36 32.60 0.91
CA ARG A 102 26.25 33.54 0.64
C ARG A 102 25.35 33.04 -0.48
N ARG A 103 25.91 32.47 -1.55
CA ARG A 103 25.14 31.99 -2.69
C ARG A 103 24.33 30.74 -2.36
N TYR A 104 24.90 29.79 -1.61
CA TYR A 104 24.22 28.56 -1.21
C TYR A 104 23.06 28.83 -0.24
N ASN A 105 23.29 29.65 0.80
CA ASN A 105 22.23 30.02 1.74
C ASN A 105 21.11 30.82 1.06
N LYS A 106 21.41 31.62 0.02
CA LYS A 106 20.39 32.37 -0.74
C LYS A 106 19.49 31.46 -1.59
N ILE A 107 20.02 30.34 -2.09
CA ILE A 107 19.24 29.38 -2.87
C ILE A 107 18.40 28.50 -1.94
N VAL A 108 19.00 27.98 -0.87
CA VAL A 108 18.32 27.07 0.08
C VAL A 108 17.35 27.80 1.01
N SER A 109 17.50 29.11 1.23
CA SER A 109 16.50 29.90 1.97
C SER A 109 15.30 30.32 1.12
N SER A 110 15.33 30.06 -0.20
CA SER A 110 14.24 30.45 -1.10
C SER A 110 13.08 29.48 -0.95
N LYS A 111 11.88 30.01 -0.69
CA LYS A 111 10.64 29.23 -0.71
C LYS A 111 10.46 28.51 -2.04
N ALA A 112 10.87 29.13 -3.15
CA ALA A 112 10.79 28.54 -4.48
C ALA A 112 11.68 27.30 -4.63
N PHE A 113 12.84 27.25 -3.98
CA PHE A 113 13.72 26.07 -4.02
C PHE A 113 13.05 24.86 -3.37
N TRP A 114 12.43 25.05 -2.20
CA TRP A 114 11.71 23.98 -1.52
C TRP A 114 10.40 23.58 -2.22
N ILE A 115 9.75 24.49 -2.93
CA ILE A 115 8.59 24.17 -3.79
C ILE A 115 9.03 23.31 -4.99
N ILE A 116 10.15 23.64 -5.63
CA ILE A 116 10.67 22.88 -6.77
C ILE A 116 11.11 21.48 -6.32
N ILE A 117 11.81 21.38 -5.18
CA ILE A 117 12.28 20.08 -4.70
C ILE A 117 11.13 19.19 -4.21
N SER A 118 10.06 19.76 -3.65
CA SER A 118 8.87 19.00 -3.27
C SER A 118 8.09 18.53 -4.50
N LEU A 119 7.98 19.35 -5.56
CA LEU A 119 7.42 18.93 -6.85
C LEU A 119 8.23 17.80 -7.48
N LEU A 120 9.56 17.89 -7.47
CA LEU A 120 10.44 16.84 -7.97
C LEU A 120 10.31 15.55 -7.15
N ALA A 121 10.31 15.64 -5.82
CA ALA A 121 10.15 14.48 -4.95
C ALA A 121 8.78 13.81 -5.12
N SER A 122 7.71 14.61 -5.26
CA SER A 122 6.37 14.11 -5.55
C SER A 122 6.30 13.40 -6.90
N PHE A 123 6.91 13.99 -7.94
CA PHE A 123 6.97 13.37 -9.26
C PHE A 123 7.75 12.06 -9.24
N LEU A 124 8.92 12.02 -8.60
CA LEU A 124 9.72 10.80 -8.45
C LEU A 124 8.94 9.71 -7.71
N LEU A 125 8.24 10.06 -6.62
CA LEU A 125 7.40 9.11 -5.89
C LEU A 125 6.23 8.59 -6.74
N TRP A 126 5.56 9.47 -7.49
CA TRP A 126 4.48 9.08 -8.40
C TRP A 126 4.99 8.15 -9.51
N THR A 127 6.14 8.46 -10.12
CA THR A 127 6.75 7.59 -11.13
C THR A 127 7.14 6.23 -10.55
N TYR A 128 7.61 6.18 -9.31
CA TYR A 128 7.96 4.94 -8.63
C TYR A 128 6.72 4.05 -8.42
N ILE A 129 5.63 4.61 -7.89
CA ILE A 129 4.38 3.87 -7.67
C ILE A 129 3.82 3.35 -9.00
N MET A 130 3.75 4.21 -10.02
CA MET A 130 3.25 3.83 -11.34
C MET A 130 4.11 2.75 -12.01
N SER A 131 5.41 2.71 -11.71
CA SER A 131 6.31 1.67 -12.22
C SER A 131 6.06 0.28 -11.63
N THR A 132 5.37 0.19 -10.48
CA THR A 132 5.17 -1.09 -9.77
C THR A 132 3.84 -1.77 -10.07
N GLU A 133 2.87 -1.07 -10.68
CA GLU A 133 1.54 -1.62 -10.93
C GLU A 133 1.35 -1.97 -12.41
N GLU A 134 1.52 -3.25 -12.77
CA GLU A 134 1.12 -3.76 -14.07
C GLU A 134 -0.42 -3.87 -14.13
N THR A 135 -1.06 -3.02 -14.94
CA THR A 135 -2.53 -3.02 -15.11
C THR A 135 -3.00 -4.21 -15.95
N THR A 136 -3.12 -5.39 -15.31
CA THR A 136 -3.72 -6.57 -15.93
C THR A 136 -5.24 -6.49 -15.89
N ILE A 137 -5.89 -6.82 -17.01
CA ILE A 137 -7.35 -6.98 -17.12
C ILE A 137 -7.71 -8.47 -17.15
N GLU A 138 -8.95 -8.79 -16.81
CA GLU A 138 -9.52 -10.13 -16.94
C GLU A 138 -10.51 -10.15 -18.10
N MET A 139 -10.39 -11.13 -19.00
CA MET A 139 -11.35 -11.33 -20.10
C MET A 139 -11.75 -12.80 -20.21
N THR A 140 -13.00 -13.03 -20.63
CA THR A 140 -13.53 -14.38 -20.89
C THR A 140 -13.69 -14.58 -22.39
N PHE A 141 -13.10 -15.64 -22.91
CA PHE A 141 -13.22 -16.06 -24.30
C PHE A 141 -14.13 -17.27 -24.36
N SER A 142 -15.35 -17.08 -24.89
CA SER A 142 -16.30 -18.14 -25.16
C SER A 142 -16.16 -18.66 -26.59
N ASN A 143 -16.55 -19.92 -26.82
CA ASN A 143 -16.50 -20.57 -28.14
C ASN A 143 -15.08 -20.78 -28.71
N VAL A 144 -14.11 -21.10 -27.85
CA VAL A 144 -12.76 -21.48 -28.29
C VAL A 144 -12.81 -22.90 -28.85
N LYS A 145 -12.32 -23.09 -30.08
CA LYS A 145 -12.42 -24.37 -30.80
C LYS A 145 -11.45 -25.41 -30.23
N VAL A 146 -11.95 -26.65 -30.07
CA VAL A 146 -11.13 -27.81 -29.67
C VAL A 146 -10.44 -28.41 -30.89
N VAL A 147 -9.14 -28.70 -30.78
CA VAL A 147 -8.30 -29.28 -31.83
C VAL A 147 -7.55 -30.49 -31.28
N TYR A 148 -7.54 -31.59 -32.02
CA TYR A 148 -6.87 -32.82 -31.62
C TYR A 148 -5.50 -32.92 -32.29
N GLN A 149 -4.43 -32.86 -31.50
CA GLN A 149 -3.07 -33.02 -32.00
C GLN A 149 -2.69 -34.49 -32.03
N GLY A 150 -2.15 -34.95 -33.17
CA GLY A 150 -1.76 -36.35 -33.37
C GLY A 150 -2.91 -37.28 -33.77
N ALA A 151 -4.08 -36.72 -34.14
CA ALA A 151 -5.23 -37.50 -34.58
C ALA A 151 -4.96 -38.28 -35.89
N ASP A 152 -4.18 -37.70 -36.80
CA ASP A 152 -3.80 -38.36 -38.05
C ASP A 152 -2.90 -39.59 -37.79
N ASP A 153 -1.93 -39.46 -36.88
CA ASP A 153 -1.04 -40.56 -36.48
C ASP A 153 -1.80 -41.66 -35.73
N LEU A 154 -2.75 -41.26 -34.88
CA LEU A 154 -3.63 -42.17 -34.15
C LEU A 154 -4.45 -43.03 -35.13
N ARG A 155 -4.98 -42.40 -36.19
CA ARG A 155 -5.74 -43.07 -37.24
C ARG A 155 -4.85 -43.98 -38.10
N ALA A 156 -3.68 -43.50 -38.52
CA ALA A 156 -2.79 -44.24 -39.40
C ALA A 156 -2.11 -45.44 -38.73
N THR A 157 -1.66 -45.28 -37.48
CA THR A 157 -0.86 -46.29 -36.76
C THR A 157 -1.73 -47.27 -35.98
N ARG A 158 -2.80 -46.77 -35.35
CA ARG A 158 -3.61 -47.57 -34.40
C ARG A 158 -5.02 -47.86 -34.92
N GLY A 159 -5.42 -47.29 -36.06
CA GLY A 159 -6.77 -47.44 -36.60
C GLY A 159 -7.86 -46.82 -35.71
N LEU A 160 -7.48 -45.95 -34.78
CA LEU A 160 -8.38 -45.32 -33.82
C LEU A 160 -8.83 -43.93 -34.33
N ILE A 161 -10.08 -43.57 -34.09
CA ILE A 161 -10.67 -42.28 -34.48
C ILE A 161 -11.36 -41.68 -33.26
N VAL A 162 -11.22 -40.37 -33.08
CA VAL A 162 -11.96 -39.63 -32.05
C VAL A 162 -13.41 -39.48 -32.53
N THR A 163 -14.34 -40.18 -31.88
CA THR A 163 -15.77 -40.14 -32.18
C THR A 163 -16.45 -39.06 -31.35
N GLY A 164 -16.17 -37.79 -31.65
CA GLY A 164 -16.77 -36.63 -30.99
C GLY A 164 -16.30 -36.40 -29.55
N ALA A 165 -16.43 -35.16 -29.09
CA ALA A 165 -16.26 -34.78 -27.69
C ALA A 165 -17.62 -34.34 -27.13
N ASP A 166 -17.77 -34.39 -25.80
CA ASP A 166 -18.94 -33.82 -25.11
C ASP A 166 -19.08 -32.31 -25.35
N ALA A 167 -17.97 -31.63 -25.70
CA ALA A 167 -17.96 -30.24 -26.10
C ALA A 167 -16.94 -29.97 -27.22
N ASP A 168 -17.42 -29.46 -28.36
CA ASP A 168 -16.58 -29.02 -29.48
C ASP A 168 -15.94 -27.64 -29.23
N THR A 169 -16.40 -26.94 -28.19
CA THR A 169 -15.92 -25.62 -27.80
C THR A 169 -15.74 -25.49 -26.30
N VAL A 170 -14.82 -24.63 -25.89
CA VAL A 170 -14.55 -24.33 -24.47
C VAL A 170 -14.63 -22.83 -24.20
N SER A 171 -14.89 -22.49 -22.93
CA SER A 171 -14.81 -21.14 -22.42
C SER A 171 -13.64 -21.01 -21.46
N VAL A 172 -12.78 -20.01 -21.68
CA VAL A 172 -11.59 -19.80 -20.86
C VAL A 172 -11.51 -18.36 -20.37
N ARG A 173 -11.16 -18.20 -19.09
CA ARG A 173 -10.94 -16.87 -18.49
C ARG A 173 -9.44 -16.63 -18.35
N LEU A 174 -8.98 -15.55 -18.96
CA LEU A 174 -7.58 -15.17 -19.03
C LEU A 174 -7.36 -13.83 -18.33
N LYS A 175 -6.23 -13.69 -17.64
CA LYS A 175 -5.73 -12.46 -17.04
C LYS A 175 -4.43 -12.04 -17.71
N GLY A 176 -4.30 -10.78 -18.09
CA GLY A 176 -3.13 -10.29 -18.83
C GLY A 176 -3.24 -8.80 -19.15
N THR A 177 -2.26 -8.25 -19.84
CA THR A 177 -2.26 -6.81 -20.18
C THR A 177 -3.37 -6.47 -21.18
N ARG A 178 -3.92 -5.25 -21.11
CA ARG A 178 -4.95 -4.77 -22.06
C ARG A 178 -4.47 -4.84 -23.51
N ARG A 179 -3.18 -4.63 -23.76
CA ARG A 179 -2.56 -4.69 -25.09
C ARG A 179 -2.67 -6.09 -25.72
N VAL A 180 -2.48 -7.13 -24.90
CA VAL A 180 -2.50 -8.52 -25.36
C VAL A 180 -3.94 -9.03 -25.43
N LEU A 181 -4.68 -8.94 -24.33
CA LEU A 181 -6.04 -9.48 -24.27
C LEU A 181 -7.00 -8.70 -25.17
N GLY A 182 -6.89 -7.37 -25.26
CA GLY A 182 -7.79 -6.55 -26.07
C GLY A 182 -7.72 -6.78 -27.59
N ASN A 183 -6.63 -7.38 -28.08
CA ASN A 183 -6.45 -7.71 -29.51
C ASN A 183 -6.74 -9.18 -29.83
N LEU A 184 -7.03 -10.01 -28.82
CA LEU A 184 -7.35 -11.41 -29.02
C LEU A 184 -8.85 -11.61 -29.20
N SER A 185 -9.22 -12.54 -30.05
CA SER A 185 -10.59 -13.06 -30.17
C SER A 185 -10.62 -14.56 -29.89
N SER A 186 -11.81 -15.11 -29.64
CA SER A 186 -11.98 -16.55 -29.41
C SER A 186 -11.57 -17.42 -30.60
N ALA A 187 -11.58 -16.86 -31.81
CA ALA A 187 -11.16 -17.55 -33.04
C ALA A 187 -9.62 -17.70 -33.14
N ASP A 188 -8.87 -16.82 -32.46
CA ASP A 188 -7.40 -16.86 -32.46
C ASP A 188 -6.85 -17.86 -31.43
N LEU A 189 -7.70 -18.34 -30.52
CA LEU A 189 -7.37 -19.31 -29.49
C LEU A 189 -7.75 -20.71 -29.95
N SER A 190 -6.98 -21.70 -29.53
CA SER A 190 -7.31 -23.11 -29.75
C SER A 190 -7.06 -23.93 -28.49
N ALA A 191 -8.01 -24.80 -28.16
CA ALA A 191 -7.88 -25.75 -27.08
C ALA A 191 -7.35 -27.07 -27.65
N VAL A 192 -6.08 -27.36 -27.41
CA VAL A 192 -5.40 -28.50 -28.00
C VAL A 192 -5.39 -29.68 -27.02
N ILE A 193 -5.97 -30.79 -27.47
CA ILE A 193 -5.90 -32.10 -26.81
C ILE A 193 -4.85 -32.93 -27.54
N ASP A 194 -3.82 -33.39 -26.82
CA ASP A 194 -2.85 -34.33 -27.36
C ASP A 194 -3.41 -35.75 -27.27
N VAL A 195 -3.67 -36.36 -28.43
CA VAL A 195 -4.22 -37.72 -28.54
C VAL A 195 -3.14 -38.75 -28.92
N SER A 196 -1.88 -38.34 -29.07
CA SER A 196 -0.78 -39.23 -29.47
C SER A 196 -0.52 -40.39 -28.48
N GLY A 197 -0.83 -40.18 -27.20
CA GLY A 197 -0.67 -41.18 -26.14
C GLY A 197 -1.77 -42.26 -26.07
N ILE A 198 -2.85 -42.13 -26.84
CA ILE A 198 -4.03 -43.01 -26.69
C ILE A 198 -3.81 -44.36 -27.37
N SER A 199 -3.74 -45.43 -26.59
CA SER A 199 -3.46 -46.78 -27.10
C SER A 199 -4.69 -47.70 -27.25
N GLN A 200 -5.83 -47.34 -26.66
CA GLN A 200 -7.03 -48.19 -26.63
C GLN A 200 -8.31 -47.37 -26.88
N ALA A 201 -9.31 -47.97 -27.51
CA ALA A 201 -10.62 -47.38 -27.70
C ALA A 201 -11.43 -47.44 -26.39
N ARG A 202 -11.57 -46.29 -25.72
CA ARG A 202 -12.32 -46.15 -24.48
C ARG A 202 -12.75 -44.69 -24.29
N GLU A 203 -13.83 -44.46 -23.55
CA GLU A 203 -14.14 -43.16 -22.97
C GLU A 203 -13.09 -42.75 -21.94
N MET A 204 -12.56 -41.54 -22.08
CA MET A 204 -11.53 -40.99 -21.21
C MET A 204 -11.73 -39.47 -21.10
N GLN A 205 -11.58 -38.94 -19.89
CA GLN A 205 -11.53 -37.50 -19.67
C GLN A 205 -10.10 -37.00 -19.90
N VAL A 206 -9.95 -36.00 -20.75
CA VAL A 206 -8.64 -35.46 -21.14
C VAL A 206 -8.59 -33.96 -20.86
N SER A 207 -7.47 -33.51 -20.31
CA SER A 207 -7.19 -32.09 -20.15
C SER A 207 -6.65 -31.50 -21.44
N TYR A 208 -7.01 -30.24 -21.73
CA TYR A 208 -6.51 -29.52 -22.90
C TYR A 208 -5.55 -28.38 -22.52
N SER A 209 -4.62 -28.11 -23.42
CA SER A 209 -3.71 -26.97 -23.37
C SER A 209 -4.23 -25.83 -24.26
N LEU A 210 -4.01 -24.58 -23.87
CA LEU A 210 -4.35 -23.43 -24.72
C LEU A 210 -3.18 -23.09 -25.63
N GLN A 211 -3.46 -23.02 -26.92
CA GLN A 211 -2.55 -22.50 -27.92
C GLN A 211 -2.95 -21.07 -28.27
N TYR A 212 -1.95 -20.19 -28.28
CA TYR A 212 -2.06 -18.77 -28.57
C TYR A 212 -1.43 -18.49 -29.95
N PRO A 213 -1.85 -17.42 -30.65
CA PRO A 213 -1.22 -17.01 -31.89
C PRO A 213 0.24 -16.58 -31.66
N THR A 214 1.07 -16.61 -32.70
CA THR A 214 2.52 -16.34 -32.63
C THR A 214 2.88 -14.97 -32.10
N ASN A 215 1.93 -14.02 -32.13
CA ASN A 215 2.12 -12.63 -31.73
C ASN A 215 1.86 -12.40 -30.23
N VAL A 216 1.66 -13.46 -29.45
CA VAL A 216 1.31 -13.39 -28.02
C VAL A 216 2.34 -14.13 -27.19
N ASP A 217 2.97 -13.41 -26.27
CA ASP A 217 3.87 -13.99 -25.28
C ASP A 217 3.08 -14.74 -24.20
N LYS A 218 3.30 -16.06 -24.11
CA LYS A 218 2.60 -16.94 -23.14
C LYS A 218 2.81 -16.50 -21.68
N SER A 219 3.97 -15.93 -21.34
CA SER A 219 4.27 -15.45 -19.99
C SER A 219 3.44 -14.23 -19.57
N SER A 220 2.87 -13.49 -20.53
CA SER A 220 2.05 -12.31 -20.28
C SER A 220 0.58 -12.63 -19.95
N ILE A 221 0.21 -13.91 -20.00
CA ILE A 221 -1.15 -14.39 -19.81
C ILE A 221 -1.17 -15.42 -18.69
N THR A 222 -2.10 -15.25 -17.76
CA THR A 222 -2.43 -16.24 -16.72
C THR A 222 -3.81 -16.80 -16.99
N VAL A 223 -3.96 -18.12 -16.99
CA VAL A 223 -5.28 -18.78 -17.09
C VAL A 223 -5.91 -18.80 -15.71
N LEU A 224 -7.07 -18.15 -15.56
CA LEU A 224 -7.82 -18.11 -14.30
C LEU A 224 -8.77 -19.30 -14.17
N SER A 225 -9.49 -19.62 -15.24
CA SER A 225 -10.43 -20.73 -15.26
C SER A 225 -10.67 -21.29 -16.66
N LYS A 226 -11.14 -22.54 -16.69
CA LYS A 226 -11.47 -23.33 -17.87
C LYS A 226 -12.84 -23.98 -17.66
N SER A 227 -13.70 -23.93 -18.67
CA SER A 227 -15.03 -24.54 -18.61
C SER A 227 -15.42 -25.13 -19.97
N PRO A 228 -15.60 -26.46 -20.07
CA PRO A 228 -15.33 -27.48 -19.04
C PRO A 228 -13.82 -27.58 -18.72
N GLU A 229 -13.45 -28.15 -17.56
CA GLU A 229 -12.03 -28.36 -17.18
C GLU A 229 -11.39 -29.52 -17.95
N THR A 230 -12.18 -30.55 -18.25
CA THR A 230 -11.81 -31.73 -19.04
C THR A 230 -12.85 -31.97 -20.13
N ILE A 231 -12.42 -32.62 -21.20
CA ILE A 231 -13.26 -33.03 -22.33
C ILE A 231 -13.23 -34.55 -22.44
#